data_AF-A0A661JA30-F1
#
_entry.id   AF-A0A661JA30-F1
#
_cell.length_a   1.000
_cell.length_b   1.000
_cell.length_c   1.000
_cell.angle_alpha   90.00
_cell.angle_beta   90.00
_cell.angle_gamma   90.00
#
_symmetry.space_group_name_H-M   'P 1'
#
loop_
_entity.id
_entity.type
_entity.pdbx_description
1 polymer ?
#
loop_
_entity_poly.entity_id
_entity_poly.type
_entity_poly.pdbx_seq_one_letter_code
_entity_poly.pdbx_strand_id
1 'polypeptide(L)'
;MIGETMVLGACAIPFLEKKIKQKKNKIDKADAIALLSCSAGVHSAIFLSDQYLHGKRVIPFCDTVGATTLGMGPKMNEKSPLCKGCGQCVLGITGNICPPSSCPLNLKEPCVSPEKLKQQCLRDKSKDCVFYALKEKGLLDEVIMINKERKTGNNEPILTIAPNSKPKIRKIVASLSIFFTIWDRFMEWIS
;
A
#
# COMPACT_ATOMS: atom_id res chain seq x y z
N MET A 1 -18.63 -5.43 -11.52
CA MET A 1 -19.15 -6.61 -10.78
C MET A 1 -18.45 -6.68 -9.45
N ILE A 2 -19.19 -6.80 -8.35
CA ILE A 2 -18.61 -7.02 -7.03
C ILE A 2 -18.50 -8.53 -6.82
N GLY A 3 -17.31 -9.00 -6.46
CA GLY A 3 -17.05 -10.40 -6.14
C GLY A 3 -16.59 -10.52 -4.69
N GLU A 4 -17.11 -11.51 -3.97
CA GLU A 4 -16.76 -11.75 -2.57
C GLU A 4 -16.16 -13.14 -2.36
N THR A 5 -15.33 -13.24 -1.33
CA THR A 5 -14.80 -14.51 -0.85
C THR A 5 -14.39 -14.37 0.61
N MET A 6 -14.67 -15.39 1.41
CA MET A 6 -14.17 -15.49 2.78
C MET A 6 -12.92 -16.38 2.82
N VAL A 7 -11.97 -16.02 3.68
CA VAL A 7 -10.75 -16.78 3.97
C VAL A 7 -10.66 -16.98 5.47
N LEU A 8 -10.54 -18.23 5.91
CA LEU A 8 -10.22 -18.53 7.29
C LEU A 8 -8.72 -18.27 7.53
N GLY A 9 -8.40 -17.42 8.50
CA GLY A 9 -7.01 -17.14 8.87
C GLY A 9 -6.21 -16.46 7.77
N ALA A 10 -6.63 -15.27 7.32
CA ALA A 10 -5.92 -14.52 6.27
C ALA A 10 -4.47 -14.15 6.63
N CYS A 11 -4.12 -14.13 7.92
CA CYS A 11 -2.74 -13.95 8.38
C CYS A 11 -1.84 -15.14 8.00
N ALA A 12 -2.39 -16.35 7.83
CA ALA A 12 -1.65 -17.50 7.33
C ALA A 12 -1.53 -17.40 5.80
N ILE A 13 -0.35 -17.00 5.33
CA ILE A 13 -0.04 -16.80 3.91
C ILE A 13 -0.47 -17.99 3.03
N PRO A 14 -0.22 -19.27 3.39
CA PRO A 14 -0.60 -20.39 2.53
C PRO A 14 -2.12 -20.51 2.32
N PHE A 15 -2.92 -20.16 3.33
CA PHE A 15 -4.38 -20.22 3.23
C PHE A 15 -4.92 -19.12 2.32
N LEU A 16 -4.38 -17.91 2.45
CA LEU A 16 -4.75 -16.78 1.60
C LEU A 16 -4.33 -17.02 0.14
N GLU A 17 -3.10 -17.49 -0.08
CA GLU A 17 -2.57 -17.82 -1.40
C GLU A 17 -3.42 -18.89 -2.11
N LYS A 18 -3.78 -19.97 -1.40
CA LYS A 18 -4.66 -21.02 -1.94
C LYS A 18 -6.00 -20.43 -2.40
N LYS A 19 -6.59 -19.52 -1.63
CA LYS A 19 -7.86 -18.90 -2.01
C LYS A 19 -7.72 -17.96 -3.20
N ILE A 20 -6.66 -17.16 -3.24
CA ILE A 20 -6.35 -16.28 -4.37
C ILE A 20 -6.25 -17.10 -5.66
N LYS A 21 -5.50 -18.22 -5.64
CA LYS A 21 -5.38 -19.13 -6.79
C LYS A 21 -6.73 -19.71 -7.22
N GLN A 22 -7.59 -20.14 -6.27
CA GLN A 22 -8.93 -20.64 -6.57
C GLN A 22 -9.86 -19.60 -7.22
N LYS A 23 -9.65 -18.32 -6.91
CA LYS A 23 -10.50 -17.21 -7.40
C LYS A 23 -9.79 -16.34 -8.42
N LYS A 24 -8.68 -16.80 -9.00
CA LYS A 24 -7.82 -16.06 -9.94
C LYS A 24 -8.63 -15.34 -11.03
N ASN A 25 -9.52 -16.05 -11.73
CA ASN A 25 -10.34 -15.48 -12.80
C ASN A 25 -11.23 -14.31 -12.36
N LYS A 26 -11.71 -14.32 -11.10
CA LYS A 26 -12.51 -13.21 -10.55
C LYS A 26 -11.61 -12.05 -10.11
N ILE A 27 -10.47 -12.36 -9.49
CA ILE A 27 -9.49 -11.38 -9.03
C ILE A 27 -8.89 -10.63 -10.23
N ASP A 28 -8.54 -11.33 -11.31
CA ASP A 28 -7.97 -10.75 -12.52
C ASP A 28 -8.89 -9.69 -13.13
N LYS A 29 -10.21 -9.90 -13.07
CA LYS A 29 -11.24 -8.97 -13.53
C LYS A 29 -11.57 -7.83 -12.55
N ALA A 30 -11.05 -7.88 -11.32
CA ALA A 30 -11.31 -6.85 -10.32
C ALA A 30 -10.31 -5.70 -10.43
N ASP A 31 -10.76 -4.46 -10.24
CA ASP A 31 -9.88 -3.28 -10.27
C ASP A 31 -9.07 -3.13 -8.97
N ALA A 32 -9.67 -3.50 -7.84
CA ALA A 32 -9.07 -3.43 -6.51
C ALA A 32 -9.62 -4.53 -5.61
N ILE A 33 -8.92 -4.78 -4.50
CA ILE A 33 -9.28 -5.78 -3.50
C ILE A 33 -9.62 -5.04 -2.21
N ALA A 34 -10.89 -5.02 -1.85
CA ALA A 34 -11.34 -4.58 -0.53
C ALA A 34 -11.11 -5.71 0.48
N LEU A 35 -10.47 -5.41 1.60
CA LEU A 35 -10.12 -6.39 2.63
C LEU A 35 -10.64 -5.96 4.01
N LEU A 36 -11.54 -6.77 4.55
CA LEU A 36 -12.03 -6.71 5.92
C LEU A 36 -11.22 -7.69 6.77
N SER A 37 -10.09 -7.22 7.33
CA SER A 37 -9.22 -8.07 8.15
C SER A 37 -8.45 -7.22 9.17
N CYS A 38 -7.88 -7.88 10.18
CA CYS A 38 -6.91 -7.24 11.06
C CYS A 38 -5.61 -6.95 10.28
N SER A 39 -4.75 -6.12 10.86
CA SER A 39 -3.49 -5.71 10.24
C SER A 39 -2.63 -6.88 9.77
N ALA A 40 -2.62 -8.01 10.48
CA ALA A 40 -1.84 -9.19 10.06
C ALA A 40 -2.36 -9.78 8.72
N GLY A 41 -3.67 -9.84 8.53
CA GLY A 41 -4.24 -10.27 7.25
C GLY A 41 -3.99 -9.26 6.13
N VAL A 42 -4.01 -7.96 6.45
CA VAL A 42 -3.65 -6.88 5.50
C VAL A 42 -2.19 -7.00 5.07
N HIS A 43 -1.27 -7.26 6.00
CA HIS A 43 0.14 -7.52 5.71
C HIS A 43 0.31 -8.70 4.75
N SER A 44 -0.34 -9.83 5.03
CA SER A 44 -0.28 -11.02 4.17
C SER A 44 -0.87 -10.77 2.77
N ALA A 45 -1.96 -10.01 2.68
CA ALA A 45 -2.58 -9.66 1.41
C ALA A 45 -1.70 -8.73 0.56
N ILE A 46 -1.10 -7.70 1.17
CA ILE A 46 -0.16 -6.80 0.49
C ILE A 46 1.10 -7.57 0.07
N PHE A 47 1.62 -8.45 0.93
CA PHE A 47 2.77 -9.30 0.59
C PHE A 47 2.50 -10.19 -0.64
N LEU A 48 1.30 -10.78 -0.72
CA LEU A 48 0.89 -11.59 -1.87
C LEU A 48 0.47 -10.75 -3.09
N SER A 49 0.29 -9.44 -2.93
CA SER A 49 -0.17 -8.56 -4.01
C SER A 49 0.82 -8.52 -5.18
N ASP A 50 2.10 -8.35 -4.84
CA ASP A 50 3.16 -8.23 -5.84
C ASP A 50 3.38 -9.54 -6.61
N GLN A 51 3.11 -10.70 -5.99
CA GLN A 51 3.34 -12.01 -6.60
C GLN A 51 2.12 -12.60 -7.30
N TYR A 52 0.92 -12.49 -6.69
CA TYR A 52 -0.26 -13.25 -7.11
C TYR A 52 -1.45 -12.37 -7.50
N LEU A 53 -1.43 -11.09 -7.16
CA LEU A 53 -2.53 -10.16 -7.49
C LEU A 53 -2.14 -9.18 -8.61
N HIS A 54 -1.00 -9.40 -9.28
CA HIS A 54 -0.50 -8.60 -10.40
C HIS A 54 -0.42 -7.10 -10.04
N GLY A 55 -0.03 -6.77 -8.80
CA GLY A 55 0.04 -5.39 -8.32
C GLY A 55 -1.32 -4.72 -8.09
N LYS A 56 -2.42 -5.48 -8.05
CA LYS A 56 -3.75 -4.94 -7.70
C LYS A 56 -3.73 -4.36 -6.29
N ARG A 57 -4.35 -3.19 -6.16
CA ARG A 57 -4.39 -2.48 -4.89
C ARG A 57 -5.20 -3.23 -3.85
N VAL A 58 -4.62 -3.40 -2.66
CA VAL A 58 -5.30 -3.90 -1.47
C VAL A 58 -5.76 -2.71 -0.62
N ILE A 59 -7.07 -2.57 -0.44
CA ILE A 59 -7.70 -1.49 0.31
C ILE A 59 -8.19 -2.09 1.64
N PRO A 60 -7.57 -1.75 2.79
CA PRO A 60 -8.06 -2.17 4.09
C PRO A 60 -9.32 -1.38 4.46
N PHE A 61 -10.39 -2.08 4.88
CA PHE A 61 -11.67 -1.49 5.29
C PHE A 61 -11.89 -1.50 6.81
N CYS A 62 -10.96 -2.08 7.58
CA CYS A 62 -11.04 -2.11 9.03
C CYS A 62 -9.74 -1.59 9.66
N ASP A 63 -9.89 -0.83 10.73
CA ASP A 63 -8.79 -0.47 11.60
C ASP A 63 -8.63 -1.50 12.72
N THR A 64 -7.38 -1.85 13.02
CA THR A 64 -7.06 -2.72 14.16
C THR A 64 -6.89 -1.86 15.40
N VAL A 65 -7.74 -2.09 16.40
CA VAL A 65 -7.74 -1.41 17.70
C VAL A 65 -7.43 -2.39 18.83
N GLY A 66 -6.78 -1.93 19.89
CA GLY A 66 -6.54 -2.70 21.12
C GLY A 66 -5.08 -3.10 21.38
N ALA A 67 -4.84 -3.76 22.52
CA ALA A 67 -3.50 -4.07 23.04
C ALA A 67 -2.84 -5.32 22.42
N THR A 68 -3.50 -6.00 21.48
CA THR A 68 -2.95 -7.19 20.83
C THR A 68 -1.90 -6.78 19.80
N THR A 69 -0.63 -6.88 20.18
CA THR A 69 0.46 -6.82 19.21
C THR A 69 0.42 -8.08 18.35
N LEU A 70 0.12 -7.92 17.06
CA LEU A 70 0.12 -9.03 16.12
C LEU A 70 1.55 -9.22 15.63
N GLY A 71 2.19 -10.30 16.08
CA GLY A 71 3.52 -10.71 15.64
C GLY A 71 3.40 -11.93 14.73
N MET A 72 3.63 -11.74 13.43
CA MET A 72 3.92 -12.84 12.52
C MET A 72 4.86 -12.29 11.44
N GLY A 73 6.15 -12.18 11.77
CA GLY A 73 7.15 -11.91 10.75
C GLY A 73 7.10 -13.00 9.66
N PRO A 74 7.67 -12.74 8.47
CA PRO A 74 7.82 -13.77 7.43
C PRO A 74 8.61 -15.00 7.93
N LYS A 75 9.33 -14.85 9.05
CA LYS A 75 9.92 -15.93 9.84
C LYS A 75 9.30 -15.91 11.24
N MET A 76 9.00 -17.10 11.76
CA MET A 76 8.44 -17.36 13.11
C MET A 76 9.25 -16.75 14.28
N ASN A 77 10.42 -16.16 14.01
CA ASN A 77 11.45 -15.80 14.99
C ASN A 77 11.81 -14.29 14.98
N GLU A 78 11.22 -13.47 14.10
CA GLU A 78 11.44 -12.01 14.10
C GLU A 78 10.53 -11.34 15.14
N LYS A 79 11.14 -10.83 16.22
CA LYS A 79 10.46 -10.28 17.43
C LYS A 79 9.81 -8.89 17.22
N SER A 80 9.62 -8.44 15.99
CA SER A 80 9.05 -7.12 15.70
C SER A 80 7.54 -7.21 15.50
N PRO A 81 6.71 -6.45 16.25
CA PRO A 81 5.27 -6.48 16.07
C PRO A 81 4.89 -5.89 14.70
N LEU A 82 4.04 -6.58 13.93
CA LEU A 82 3.48 -6.04 12.68
C LEU A 82 2.57 -4.85 12.96
N CYS A 83 1.81 -4.91 14.05
CA CYS A 83 0.88 -3.85 14.44
C CYS A 83 0.85 -3.61 15.94
N LYS A 84 0.58 -2.36 16.33
CA LYS A 84 0.39 -1.90 17.71
C LYS A 84 -1.05 -1.51 18.03
N GLY A 85 -2.03 -1.89 17.19
CA GLY A 85 -3.45 -1.66 17.44
C GLY A 85 -3.86 -0.18 17.58
N CYS A 86 -3.22 0.70 16.80
CA CYS A 86 -3.36 2.15 16.97
C CYS A 86 -4.65 2.76 16.39
N GLY A 87 -5.49 1.93 15.75
CA GLY A 87 -6.76 2.35 15.14
C GLY A 87 -6.65 3.23 13.89
N GLN A 88 -5.47 3.33 13.26
CA GLN A 88 -5.24 4.20 12.11
C GLN A 88 -4.37 3.49 11.07
N CYS A 89 -4.96 2.54 10.37
CA CYS A 89 -4.28 1.74 9.36
C CYS A 89 -3.94 2.60 8.14
N VAL A 90 -2.69 2.50 7.67
CA VAL A 90 -2.20 3.16 6.45
C VAL A 90 -1.50 2.17 5.51
N LEU A 91 -1.55 0.87 5.82
CA LEU A 91 -0.81 -0.18 5.12
C LEU A 91 -1.16 -0.28 3.63
N GLY A 92 -2.42 -0.05 3.27
CA GLY A 92 -2.89 -0.07 1.88
C GLY A 92 -2.32 1.06 1.01
N ILE A 93 -1.67 2.05 1.63
CA ILE A 93 -1.03 3.18 0.95
C ILE A 93 0.48 3.04 1.05
N THR A 94 0.99 2.74 2.23
CA THR A 94 2.41 2.65 2.50
C THR A 94 3.07 1.38 1.93
N GLY A 95 2.28 0.43 1.41
CA GLY A 95 2.78 -0.81 0.83
C GLY A 95 3.52 -1.65 1.85
N ASN A 96 2.83 -2.00 2.94
CA ASN A 96 3.33 -2.85 4.03
C ASN A 96 4.24 -2.17 5.09
N ILE A 97 4.41 -0.85 5.04
CA ILE A 97 5.20 -0.09 6.03
C ILE A 97 4.27 0.56 7.07
N CYS A 98 4.34 0.13 8.33
CA CYS A 98 3.53 0.70 9.40
C CYS A 98 4.34 1.72 10.23
N PRO A 99 4.07 3.04 10.15
CA PRO A 99 4.81 4.05 10.92
C PRO A 99 4.85 3.79 12.42
N PRO A 100 3.72 3.54 13.14
CA PRO A 100 3.77 3.34 14.57
C PRO A 100 4.43 2.01 14.95
N SER A 101 4.39 0.97 14.12
CA SER A 101 5.09 -0.28 14.41
C SER A 101 6.60 -0.14 14.28
N SER A 102 7.07 0.47 13.18
CA SER A 102 8.50 0.62 12.86
C SER A 102 9.18 1.76 13.60
N CYS A 103 8.43 2.79 14.02
CA CYS A 103 8.99 3.90 14.79
C CYS A 103 9.24 3.48 16.26
N PRO A 104 10.44 3.73 16.83
CA PRO A 104 10.72 3.44 18.24
C PRO A 104 9.96 4.35 19.21
N LEU A 105 9.35 5.43 18.72
CA LEU A 105 8.48 6.32 19.49
C LEU A 105 6.98 6.02 19.29
N ASN A 106 6.65 5.00 18.50
CA ASN A 106 5.26 4.62 18.18
C ASN A 106 4.43 5.75 17.54
N LEU A 107 5.09 6.69 16.87
CA LEU A 107 4.43 7.86 16.29
C LEU A 107 3.72 7.52 14.99
N LYS A 108 2.61 8.22 14.76
CA LYS A 108 1.83 8.19 13.52
C LYS A 108 2.28 9.27 12.53
N GLU A 109 2.90 10.32 13.05
CA GLU A 109 3.43 11.47 12.32
C GLU A 109 4.93 11.63 12.63
N PRO A 110 5.70 12.28 11.75
CA PRO A 110 7.13 12.48 11.99
C PRO A 110 7.37 13.32 13.25
N CYS A 111 8.39 12.96 14.04
CA CYS A 111 8.77 13.68 15.26
C CYS A 111 9.36 15.08 15.00
N VAL A 112 9.77 15.34 13.76
CA VAL A 112 10.31 16.62 13.27
C VAL A 112 9.63 16.98 11.96
N SER A 113 9.70 18.25 11.57
CA SER A 113 9.18 18.71 10.28
C SER A 113 9.75 17.87 9.12
N PRO A 114 8.96 17.57 8.07
CA PRO A 114 9.40 16.74 6.93
C PRO A 114 10.71 17.19 6.27
N GLU A 115 11.01 18.48 6.29
CA GLU A 115 12.26 19.09 5.79
C GLU A 115 13.49 18.71 6.62
N LYS A 116 13.32 18.51 7.92
CA LYS A 116 14.38 18.18 8.88
C LYS A 116 14.55 16.68 9.10
N LEU A 117 13.75 15.84 8.43
CA LEU A 117 13.89 14.39 8.50
C LEU A 117 15.24 13.96 7.93
N LYS A 118 15.92 13.07 8.67
CA LYS A 118 17.19 12.45 8.28
C LYS A 118 16.96 10.96 8.03
N GLN A 119 17.88 10.34 7.29
CA GLN A 119 17.88 8.90 7.02
C GLN A 119 17.86 8.07 8.31
N GLN A 120 18.65 8.46 9.30
CA GLN A 120 18.71 7.78 10.60
C GLN A 120 17.68 8.34 11.59
N CYS A 121 17.18 7.47 12.48
CA CYS A 121 16.27 7.86 13.54
C CYS A 121 16.97 8.76 14.57
N LEU A 122 16.27 9.82 14.99
CA LEU A 122 16.79 10.78 15.99
C LEU A 122 17.04 10.13 17.36
N ARG A 123 16.19 9.15 17.75
CA ARG A 123 16.25 8.47 19.05
C ARG A 123 17.22 7.30 19.05
N ASP A 124 17.31 6.59 17.93
CA ASP A 124 18.06 5.34 17.80
C ASP A 124 18.86 5.39 16.49
N LYS A 125 20.12 5.84 16.57
CA LYS A 125 21.00 6.02 15.40
C LYS A 125 21.32 4.71 14.68
N SER A 126 21.04 3.56 15.29
CA SER A 126 21.24 2.24 14.66
C SER A 126 20.12 1.88 13.67
N LYS A 127 19.02 2.64 13.65
CA LYS A 127 17.83 2.36 12.83
C LYS A 127 17.56 3.48 11.84
N ASP A 128 17.07 3.09 10.68
CA ASP A 128 16.56 4.02 9.69
C ASP A 128 15.22 4.63 10.12
N CYS A 129 15.00 5.88 9.74
CA CYS A 129 13.79 6.61 10.00
C CYS A 129 12.69 6.16 9.04
N VAL A 130 11.64 5.53 9.57
CA VAL A 130 10.46 5.10 8.77
C VAL A 130 9.83 6.26 7.99
N PHE A 131 9.77 7.47 8.57
CA PHE A 131 9.19 8.63 7.90
C PHE A 131 10.09 9.17 6.78
N TYR A 132 11.40 9.00 6.89
CA TYR A 132 12.31 9.32 5.79
C TYR A 132 12.12 8.33 4.63
N ALA A 133 12.04 7.02 4.92
CA ALA A 133 11.74 6.02 3.89
C ALA A 133 10.38 6.28 3.19
N LEU A 134 9.36 6.72 3.93
CA LEU A 134 8.08 7.13 3.35
C LEU A 134 8.19 8.40 2.51
N LYS A 135 9.06 9.34 2.90
CA LYS A 135 9.35 10.56 2.13
C LYS A 135 10.01 10.23 0.79
N GLU A 136 11.00 9.33 0.79
CA GLU A 136 11.67 8.88 -0.44
C GLU A 136 10.70 8.19 -1.41
N LYS A 137 9.70 7.48 -0.88
CA LYS A 137 8.62 6.88 -1.67
C LYS A 137 7.55 7.88 -2.13
N GLY A 138 7.58 9.13 -1.68
CA GLY A 138 6.54 10.13 -1.96
C GLY A 138 5.20 9.86 -1.26
N LEU A 139 5.19 9.04 -0.22
CA LEU A 139 3.97 8.59 0.49
C LEU A 139 3.75 9.35 1.81
N LEU A 140 4.75 10.11 2.27
CA LEU A 140 4.70 10.79 3.57
C LEU A 140 3.54 11.79 3.66
N ASP A 141 3.34 12.59 2.62
CA ASP A 141 2.31 13.64 2.61
C ASP A 141 0.91 13.02 2.67
N GLU A 142 0.67 11.93 1.94
CA GLU A 142 -0.60 11.19 1.98
C GLU A 142 -0.88 10.64 3.39
N VAL A 143 0.12 10.04 4.04
CA VAL A 143 -0.02 9.52 5.41
C VAL A 143 -0.34 10.64 6.40
N ILE A 144 0.31 11.81 6.28
CA ILE A 144 0.05 12.97 7.14
C ILE A 144 -1.37 13.49 6.91
N MET A 145 -1.81 13.63 5.67
CA MET A 145 -3.16 14.09 5.33
C MET A 145 -4.23 13.20 5.95
N ILE A 146 -4.08 11.89 5.79
CA ILE A 146 -5.01 10.89 6.33
C ILE A 146 -5.08 10.94 7.85
N ASN A 147 -3.93 11.08 8.52
CA ASN A 147 -3.90 11.18 9.97
C ASN A 147 -4.54 12.48 10.47
N LYS A 148 -4.45 13.58 9.71
CA LYS A 148 -5.13 14.84 10.01
C LYS A 148 -6.65 14.71 9.87
N GLU A 149 -7.14 14.13 8.77
CA GLU A 149 -8.59 13.92 8.55
C GLU A 149 -9.21 13.07 9.66
N ARG A 150 -8.52 12.03 10.10
CA ARG A 150 -8.95 11.18 11.23
C ARG A 150 -8.98 11.93 12.57
N LYS A 151 -8.11 12.94 12.78
CA LYS A 151 -8.16 13.78 13.99
C LYS A 151 -9.35 14.74 13.98
N THR A 152 -9.80 15.16 12.81
CA THR A 152 -10.96 16.07 12.66
C THR A 152 -12.32 15.40 12.88
N GLY A 153 -12.36 14.09 13.16
CA GLY A 153 -13.60 13.36 13.51
C GLY A 153 -14.35 12.76 12.32
N ASN A 154 -13.83 12.92 11.10
CA ASN A 154 -14.35 12.21 9.93
C ASN A 154 -13.85 10.75 9.98
N ASN A 155 -14.69 9.86 10.48
CA ASN A 155 -14.45 8.41 10.54
C ASN A 155 -14.87 7.70 9.25
N GLU A 156 -15.13 8.43 8.17
CA GLU A 156 -15.38 7.81 6.87
C GLU A 156 -14.15 6.97 6.48
N PRO A 157 -14.34 5.75 5.94
CA PRO A 157 -13.23 4.97 5.46
C PRO A 157 -12.51 5.79 4.40
N ILE A 158 -11.27 6.19 4.69
CA ILE A 158 -10.46 6.98 3.78
C ILE A 158 -10.09 6.08 2.60
N LEU A 159 -11.01 6.06 1.63
CA LEU A 159 -10.89 5.50 0.30
C LEU A 159 -9.97 6.38 -0.53
N THR A 160 -8.88 6.93 0.03
CA THR A 160 -7.85 7.58 -0.80
C THR A 160 -7.29 6.52 -1.70
N ILE A 161 -7.92 6.45 -2.88
CA ILE A 161 -7.35 6.05 -4.14
C ILE A 161 -6.16 7.00 -4.28
N ALA A 162 -5.03 6.67 -3.66
CA ALA A 162 -3.74 7.30 -3.95
C ALA A 162 -3.72 7.51 -5.46
N PRO A 163 -3.62 8.76 -5.94
CA PRO A 163 -3.73 9.05 -7.34
C PRO A 163 -2.62 8.26 -8.00
N ASN A 164 -3.03 7.23 -8.72
CA ASN A 164 -2.37 6.66 -9.88
C ASN A 164 -0.91 7.13 -9.96
N SER A 165 0.04 6.37 -9.40
CA SER A 165 1.45 6.57 -9.70
C SER A 165 1.52 6.56 -11.23
N LYS A 166 1.63 7.77 -11.80
CA LYS A 166 1.23 8.02 -13.18
C LYS A 166 1.84 6.96 -14.07
N PRO A 167 1.07 6.24 -14.91
CA PRO A 167 1.67 5.36 -15.89
C PRO A 167 2.46 6.28 -16.82
N LYS A 168 3.80 6.22 -16.72
CA LYS A 168 4.75 6.87 -17.65
C LYS A 168 4.51 6.48 -19.13
N ILE A 169 3.56 5.58 -19.38
CA ILE A 169 3.18 5.01 -20.68
C ILE A 169 2.44 6.03 -21.57
N ARG A 170 1.82 7.09 -21.02
CA ARG A 170 1.02 8.02 -21.86
C ARG A 170 1.85 8.94 -22.78
N LYS A 171 3.15 9.13 -22.52
CA LYS A 171 4.04 9.92 -23.40
C LYS A 171 4.57 9.13 -24.60
N ILE A 172 4.64 7.80 -24.50
CA ILE A 172 5.13 6.96 -25.62
C ILE A 172 4.05 6.84 -26.70
N VAL A 173 2.79 6.66 -26.30
CA VAL A 173 1.68 6.49 -27.26
C VAL A 173 1.42 7.77 -28.07
N ALA A 174 1.58 8.95 -27.48
CA ALA A 174 1.41 10.22 -28.19
C ALA A 174 2.51 10.46 -29.27
N SER A 175 3.72 9.94 -29.04
CA SER A 175 4.81 10.05 -30.03
C SER A 175 4.64 9.05 -31.18
N LEU A 176 4.06 7.88 -30.90
CA LEU A 176 3.76 6.86 -31.92
C LEU A 176 2.57 7.24 -32.82
N SER A 177 1.54 7.91 -32.29
CA SER A 177 0.42 8.38 -33.12
C SER A 177 0.85 9.46 -34.11
N ILE A 178 1.77 10.35 -33.72
CA ILE A 178 2.33 11.37 -34.60
C ILE A 178 3.21 10.71 -35.68
N PHE A 179 4.01 9.70 -35.32
CA PHE A 179 4.82 8.96 -36.29
C PHE A 179 3.95 8.23 -37.33
N PHE A 180 2.86 7.57 -36.90
CA PHE A 180 1.91 6.93 -37.83
C PHE A 180 1.22 7.93 -38.76
N THR A 181 0.77 9.07 -38.24
CA THR A 181 0.09 10.09 -39.07
C THR A 181 1.05 10.74 -40.08
N ILE A 182 2.33 10.91 -39.72
CA ILE A 182 3.37 11.43 -40.63
C ILE A 182 3.74 10.36 -41.67
N TRP A 183 3.81 9.08 -41.29
CA TRP A 183 4.10 7.98 -42.19
C TRP A 183 2.99 7.77 -43.23
N ASP A 184 1.72 7.84 -42.82
CA ASP A 184 0.58 7.72 -43.73
C ASP A 184 0.56 8.87 -44.76
N ARG A 185 0.84 10.11 -44.31
CA ARG A 185 0.99 11.27 -45.21
C ARG A 185 2.22 11.20 -46.13
N PHE A 186 3.29 10.55 -45.70
CA PHE A 186 4.49 10.35 -46.51
C PHE A 186 4.26 9.28 -47.60
N MET A 187 3.49 8.23 -47.30
CA MET A 187 3.11 7.20 -48.27
C MET A 187 2.15 7.74 -49.34
N GLU A 188 1.20 8.62 -49.00
CA GLU A 188 0.35 9.32 -49.97
C GLU A 188 1.12 10.23 -50.93
N TRP A 189 2.31 10.71 -50.54
CA TRP A 189 3.14 11.57 -51.39
C TRP A 189 4.04 10.79 -52.37
N ILE A 190 4.24 9.50 -52.14
CA ILE A 190 5.12 8.63 -52.96
C ILE A 190 4.32 7.83 -54.01
N SER A 191 2.98 7.78 -53.90
CA SER A 191 2.06 7.24 -54.89
C SER A 191 1.60 8.29 -55.90
#